data_AF-A0A1J9QF93-F1
#
_entry.id   AF-A0A1J9QF93-F1
#
_cell.length_a   1.000
_cell.length_b   1.000
_cell.length_c   1.000
_cell.angle_alpha   90.00
_cell.angle_beta   90.00
_cell.angle_gamma   90.00
#
_symmetry.space_group_name_H-M   'P 1'
#
loop_
_entity.id
_entity.type
_entity.pdbx_description
1 polymer ?
#
loop_
_entity_poly.entity_id
_entity_poly.type
_entity_poly.pdbx_seq_one_letter_code
_entity_poly.pdbx_strand_id
1 'polypeptide(L)'
;MKFTNVKVAEIIFQERLAKRDYCVVFLVVIRGKTCVMKVHRGQGPKQPWDSQIRETNLFICESTAYRRLTHAGVCARGITPQFYGTIENIDPTRCLPHLKSFVKDEYPPTAILLEYIPNMKELKWTNYDESRMQNFVDGLNEIHDALVYHDDVPARTILCDRFKDFSLLRVSNLLWPARTLRIFHVRELNP
;
A
#
# COMPACT_ATOMS: atom_id res chain seq x y z
N MET A 1 16.24 -4.05 2.01
CA MET A 1 16.65 -2.97 1.08
C MET A 1 15.68 -1.82 1.24
N LYS A 2 16.15 -0.57 1.32
CA LYS A 2 15.31 0.64 1.34
C LYS A 2 15.83 1.59 0.26
N PHE A 3 14.92 2.26 -0.44
CA PHE A 3 15.30 3.34 -1.35
C PHE A 3 15.39 4.64 -0.56
N THR A 4 16.51 5.34 -0.70
CA THR A 4 16.72 6.67 -0.13
C THR A 4 16.94 7.66 -1.28
N ASN A 5 16.36 8.86 -1.13
CA ASN A 5 16.52 9.98 -2.06
C ASN A 5 16.27 9.58 -3.53
N VAL A 6 15.17 8.87 -3.80
CA VAL A 6 14.80 8.48 -5.18
C VAL A 6 14.49 9.74 -5.97
N LYS A 7 15.28 10.01 -7.02
CA LYS A 7 14.93 11.04 -7.99
C LYS A 7 13.93 10.48 -8.99
N VAL A 8 13.00 11.32 -9.44
CA VAL A 8 12.00 10.95 -10.45
C VAL A 8 12.63 10.34 -11.72
N ALA A 9 13.79 10.84 -12.15
CA ALA A 9 14.50 10.33 -13.33
C ALA A 9 15.02 8.89 -13.18
N GLU A 10 15.08 8.36 -11.96
CA GLU A 10 15.49 6.98 -11.69
C GLU A 10 14.33 5.98 -11.80
N ILE A 11 13.09 6.47 -11.95
CA ILE A 11 11.89 5.65 -11.97
C ILE A 11 11.55 5.28 -13.42
N ILE A 12 11.65 3.99 -13.73
CA ILE A 12 11.24 3.45 -15.02
C ILE A 12 9.86 2.83 -14.85
N PHE A 13 8.83 3.46 -15.42
CA PHE A 13 7.47 2.92 -15.41
C PHE A 13 7.35 1.76 -16.41
N GLN A 14 6.88 0.60 -15.94
CA GLN A 14 6.66 -0.58 -16.79
C GLN A 14 5.19 -0.76 -17.13
N GLU A 15 4.33 -0.82 -16.11
CA GLU A 15 2.91 -1.11 -16.27
C GLU A 15 2.07 -0.34 -15.25
N ARG A 16 0.84 0.05 -15.63
CA ARG A 16 -0.15 0.52 -14.66
C ARG A 16 -1.01 -0.66 -14.20
N LEU A 17 -0.76 -1.12 -12.98
CA LEU A 17 -1.49 -2.23 -12.36
C LEU A 17 -2.92 -1.85 -11.95
N ALA A 18 -3.13 -0.62 -11.50
CA ALA A 18 -4.44 -0.16 -11.05
C ALA A 18 -4.62 1.35 -11.15
N LYS A 19 -5.87 1.81 -11.30
CA LYS A 19 -6.27 3.21 -11.17
C LYS A 19 -7.54 3.32 -10.32
N ARG A 20 -7.54 4.26 -9.37
CA ARG A 20 -8.66 4.63 -8.50
C ARG A 20 -8.75 6.15 -8.41
N ASP A 21 -9.80 6.64 -7.75
CA ASP A 21 -10.05 8.07 -7.62
C ASP A 21 -8.95 8.78 -6.84
N TYR A 22 -8.44 8.17 -5.78
CA TYR A 22 -7.45 8.76 -4.87
C TYR A 22 -6.02 8.19 -5.02
N CYS A 23 -5.84 7.12 -5.82
CA CYS A 23 -4.51 6.54 -6.04
C CYS A 23 -4.38 5.80 -7.37
N VAL A 24 -3.14 5.65 -7.83
CA VAL A 24 -2.76 4.88 -9.02
C VAL A 24 -1.59 3.98 -8.67
N VAL A 25 -1.63 2.72 -9.09
CA VAL A 25 -0.61 1.71 -8.79
C VAL A 25 0.14 1.37 -10.06
N PHE A 26 1.47 1.42 -10.00
CA PHE A 26 2.36 1.10 -11.09
C PHE A 26 3.35 0.01 -10.70
N LEU A 27 3.71 -0.80 -11.68
CA LEU A 27 4.92 -1.58 -11.68
C LEU A 27 6.05 -0.69 -12.20
N VAL A 28 7.11 -0.53 -11.42
CA VAL A 28 8.25 0.31 -11.78
C VAL A 28 9.57 -0.41 -11.51
N VAL A 29 10.62 0.03 -12.18
CA VAL A 29 12.00 -0.37 -11.88
C VAL A 29 12.74 0.86 -11.36
N ILE A 30 13.34 0.73 -10.18
CA ILE A 30 14.17 1.75 -9.56
C ILE A 30 15.51 1.12 -9.22
N ARG A 31 16.61 1.69 -9.75
CA ARG A 31 17.99 1.17 -9.55
C ARG A 31 18.11 -0.35 -9.81
N GLY A 32 17.49 -0.82 -10.89
CA GLY A 32 17.51 -2.24 -11.30
C GLY A 32 16.58 -3.18 -10.50
N LYS A 33 15.82 -2.67 -9.53
CA LYS A 33 14.88 -3.45 -8.73
C LYS A 33 13.44 -3.17 -9.16
N THR A 34 12.72 -4.22 -9.54
CA THR A 34 11.28 -4.17 -9.77
C THR A 34 10.53 -4.02 -8.45
N CYS A 35 9.64 -3.04 -8.38
CA CYS A 35 8.82 -2.75 -7.20
C CYS A 35 7.46 -2.19 -7.60
N VAL A 36 6.53 -2.17 -6.64
CA VAL A 36 5.23 -1.51 -6.78
C VAL A 36 5.36 -0.08 -6.29
N MET A 37 5.01 0.88 -7.15
CA MET A 37 4.86 2.28 -6.79
C MET A 37 3.37 2.61 -6.72
N LYS A 38 2.87 2.86 -5.51
CA LYS A 38 1.51 3.33 -5.31
C LYS A 38 1.51 4.83 -5.06
N VAL A 39 0.92 5.56 -5.99
CA VAL A 39 0.86 7.02 -6.01
C VAL A 39 -0.49 7.48 -5.47
N HIS A 40 -0.48 8.29 -4.44
CA HIS A 40 -1.64 8.92 -3.83
C HIS A 40 -1.77 10.35 -4.35
N ARG A 41 -3.01 10.82 -4.53
CA ARG A 41 -3.24 12.25 -4.74
C ARG A 41 -2.79 13.02 -3.51
N GLY A 42 -2.15 14.17 -3.74
CA GLY A 42 -1.78 15.06 -2.67
C GLY A 42 -3.02 15.50 -1.89
N GLN A 43 -2.87 15.60 -0.58
CA GLN A 43 -3.89 16.21 0.28
C GLN A 43 -3.28 17.42 0.95
N GLY A 44 -4.09 18.47 1.05
CA GLY A 44 -3.72 19.69 1.74
C GLY A 44 -3.62 19.52 3.25
N PRO A 45 -3.34 20.61 3.97
CA PRO A 45 -3.37 20.61 5.42
C PRO A 45 -4.76 20.20 5.94
N LYS A 46 -4.79 19.57 7.12
CA LYS A 46 -6.04 19.21 7.79
C LYS A 46 -6.92 20.44 7.94
N GLN A 47 -8.18 20.28 7.55
CA GLN A 47 -9.21 21.30 7.65
C GLN A 47 -9.93 21.20 9.00
N PRO A 48 -10.61 22.25 9.47
CA PRO A 48 -11.30 22.23 10.77
C PRO A 48 -12.38 21.14 10.89
N TRP A 49 -12.96 20.71 9.77
CA TRP A 49 -13.97 19.64 9.71
C TRP A 49 -13.36 18.24 9.52
N ASP A 50 -12.04 18.14 9.33
CA ASP A 50 -11.38 16.84 9.33
C ASP A 50 -11.36 16.26 10.75
N SER A 51 -11.28 14.93 10.83
CA SER A 51 -11.26 14.27 12.13
C SER A 51 -10.01 14.68 12.92
N GLN A 52 -10.24 15.20 14.13
CA GLN A 52 -9.15 15.54 15.06
C GLN A 52 -8.56 14.32 15.76
N ILE A 53 -9.32 13.22 15.80
CA ILE A 53 -8.96 12.00 16.54
C ILE A 53 -8.32 10.91 15.67
N ARG A 54 -8.44 10.99 14.33
CA ARG A 54 -7.85 10.00 13.42
C ARG A 54 -7.21 10.67 12.21
N GLU A 55 -6.15 10.04 11.72
CA GLU A 55 -5.57 10.44 10.44
C GLU A 55 -6.51 10.05 9.29
N THR A 56 -6.76 11.00 8.38
CA THR A 56 -7.60 10.84 7.19
C THR A 56 -6.76 10.78 5.92
N ASN A 57 -5.48 11.15 6.00
CA ASN A 57 -4.56 11.11 4.89
C ASN A 57 -4.10 9.70 4.58
N LEU A 58 -4.58 9.19 3.45
CA LEU A 58 -4.32 7.82 2.98
C LEU A 58 -2.83 7.50 2.88
N PHE A 59 -2.01 8.45 2.40
CA PHE A 59 -0.56 8.26 2.33
C PHE A 59 0.06 8.17 3.73
N ILE A 60 -0.34 9.03 4.65
CA ILE A 60 0.17 9.01 6.03
C ILE A 60 -0.24 7.71 6.73
N CYS A 61 -1.51 7.32 6.64
CA CYS A 61 -2.01 6.06 7.21
C CYS A 61 -1.24 4.85 6.66
N GLU A 62 -1.14 4.72 5.34
CA GLU A 62 -0.53 3.55 4.71
C GLU A 62 0.98 3.49 4.94
N SER A 63 1.69 4.62 4.80
CA SER A 63 3.13 4.67 5.06
C SER A 63 3.45 4.41 6.54
N THR A 64 2.62 4.87 7.47
CA THR A 64 2.80 4.61 8.92
C THR A 64 2.54 3.14 9.25
N ALA A 65 1.51 2.53 8.66
CA ALA A 65 1.25 1.10 8.81
C ALA A 65 2.44 0.26 8.35
N TYR A 66 2.96 0.50 7.14
CA TYR A 66 4.13 -0.24 6.63
C TYR A 66 5.40 0.01 7.45
N ARG A 67 5.60 1.23 8.00
CA ARG A 67 6.70 1.50 8.94
C ARG A 67 6.57 0.65 10.21
N ARG A 68 5.37 0.55 10.80
CA ARG A 68 5.11 -0.30 11.98
C ARG A 68 5.32 -1.78 11.68
N LEU A 69 4.78 -2.28 10.58
CA LEU A 69 4.94 -3.66 10.14
C LEU A 69 6.42 -4.01 9.90
N THR A 70 7.19 -3.07 9.33
CA THR A 70 8.63 -3.24 9.15
C THR A 70 9.35 -3.29 10.49
N HIS A 71 9.00 -2.38 11.42
CA HIS A 71 9.61 -2.31 12.75
C HIS A 71 9.32 -3.55 13.59
N ALA A 72 8.10 -4.10 13.53
CA ALA A 72 7.69 -5.34 14.19
C ALA A 72 8.23 -6.62 13.53
N GLY A 73 9.01 -6.49 12.44
CA GLY A 73 9.57 -7.61 11.70
C GLY A 73 8.56 -8.39 10.85
N VAL A 74 7.30 -7.95 10.78
CA VAL A 74 6.22 -8.61 10.02
C VAL A 74 6.57 -8.67 8.53
N CYS A 75 7.11 -7.58 7.98
CA CYS A 75 7.59 -7.58 6.59
C CYS A 75 8.73 -8.59 6.40
N ALA A 76 9.71 -8.63 7.31
CA ALA A 76 10.88 -9.52 7.20
C ALA A 76 10.50 -11.01 7.25
N ARG A 77 9.45 -11.36 7.99
CA ARG A 77 8.86 -12.71 8.02
C ARG A 77 8.08 -13.09 6.75
N GLY A 78 7.93 -12.17 5.80
CA GLY A 78 7.20 -12.40 4.54
C GLY A 78 5.68 -12.25 4.66
N ILE A 79 5.13 -12.05 5.86
CA ILE A 79 3.69 -11.94 6.10
C ILE A 79 3.07 -10.79 5.30
N THR A 80 3.79 -9.67 5.19
CA THR A 80 3.39 -8.51 4.39
C THR A 80 4.51 -8.14 3.40
N PRO A 81 4.20 -7.46 2.28
CA PRO A 81 5.23 -7.02 1.32
C PRO A 81 6.32 -6.16 1.99
N GLN A 82 7.57 -6.28 1.52
CA GLN A 82 8.63 -5.39 2.00
C GLN A 82 8.30 -3.91 1.72
N PHE A 83 8.51 -3.06 2.71
CA PHE A 83 8.42 -1.61 2.56
C PHE A 83 9.76 -1.02 2.14
N TYR A 84 9.83 -0.48 0.93
CA TYR A 84 11.07 0.10 0.39
C TYR A 84 11.21 1.60 0.66
N GLY A 85 10.12 2.32 0.93
CA GLY A 85 10.17 3.73 1.32
C GLY A 85 9.04 4.57 0.76
N THR A 86 9.20 5.89 0.84
CA THR A 86 8.27 6.90 0.32
C THR A 86 8.94 7.84 -0.67
N ILE A 87 8.14 8.44 -1.55
CA ILE A 87 8.52 9.58 -2.39
C ILE A 87 7.46 10.65 -2.18
N GLU A 88 7.87 11.84 -1.79
CA GLU A 88 6.98 12.95 -1.51
C GLU A 88 7.18 14.09 -2.52
N ASN A 89 6.18 14.95 -2.68
CA ASN A 89 6.22 16.12 -3.56
C ASN A 89 6.66 15.79 -4.99
N ILE A 90 6.09 14.73 -5.57
CA ILE A 90 6.42 14.31 -6.94
C ILE A 90 5.91 15.38 -7.90
N ASP A 91 6.78 15.90 -8.76
CA ASP A 91 6.37 16.73 -9.90
C ASP A 91 5.75 15.82 -10.99
N PRO A 92 4.42 15.88 -11.21
CA PRO A 92 3.75 14.99 -12.16
C PRO A 92 4.11 15.29 -13.62
N THR A 93 4.59 16.50 -13.92
CA THR A 93 4.97 16.91 -15.29
C THR A 93 6.22 16.16 -15.77
N ARG A 94 7.10 15.77 -14.84
CA ARG A 94 8.32 15.00 -15.12
C ARG A 94 8.06 13.50 -15.31
N CYS A 95 6.85 13.04 -14.99
CA CYS A 95 6.43 11.63 -15.11
C CYS A 95 5.37 11.44 -16.19
N LEU A 96 5.28 12.34 -17.18
CA LEU A 96 4.36 12.18 -18.29
C LEU A 96 4.79 11.01 -19.20
N PRO A 97 3.84 10.22 -19.72
CA PRO A 97 2.39 10.38 -19.62
C PRO A 97 1.76 9.75 -18.37
N HIS A 98 2.52 9.00 -17.55
CA HIS A 98 2.00 8.16 -16.48
C HIS A 98 1.25 8.91 -15.38
N LEU A 99 1.73 10.10 -14.99
CA LEU A 99 1.11 10.92 -13.94
C LEU A 99 0.26 12.09 -14.49
N LYS A 100 -0.20 12.01 -15.75
CA LYS A 100 -0.99 13.08 -16.39
C LYS A 100 -2.23 13.49 -15.57
N SER A 101 -2.88 12.55 -14.88
CA SER A 101 -4.10 12.82 -14.10
C SER A 101 -3.86 13.61 -12.81
N PHE A 102 -2.61 13.86 -12.44
CA PHE A 102 -2.22 14.60 -11.22
C PHE A 102 -1.72 16.03 -11.54
N VAL A 103 -1.50 16.36 -12.81
CA VAL A 103 -0.91 17.66 -13.22
C VAL A 103 -1.75 18.86 -12.81
N LYS A 104 -3.07 18.69 -12.69
CA LYS A 104 -4.01 19.75 -12.32
C LYS A 104 -4.45 19.67 -10.85
N ASP A 105 -3.90 18.74 -10.08
CA ASP A 105 -4.21 18.64 -8.66
C ASP A 105 -3.59 19.83 -7.93
N GLU A 106 -4.30 20.34 -6.92
CA GLU A 106 -3.83 21.45 -6.09
C GLU A 106 -2.56 21.11 -5.31
N TYR A 107 -2.45 19.85 -4.87
CA TYR A 107 -1.34 19.34 -4.07
C TYR A 107 -0.55 18.27 -4.83
N PRO A 108 0.79 18.27 -4.74
CA PRO A 108 1.61 17.31 -5.45
C PRO A 108 1.36 15.88 -4.93
N PRO A 109 1.35 14.87 -5.81
CA PRO A 109 1.19 13.49 -5.38
C PRO A 109 2.38 12.97 -4.56
N THR A 110 2.09 11.98 -3.73
CA THR A 110 3.08 11.23 -2.94
C THR A 110 2.98 9.75 -3.27
N ALA A 111 4.01 8.96 -2.97
CA ALA A 111 4.02 7.54 -3.27
C ALA A 111 4.68 6.71 -2.17
N ILE A 112 4.20 5.47 -2.03
CA ILE A 112 4.88 4.40 -1.30
C ILE A 112 5.49 3.41 -2.29
N LEU A 113 6.64 2.84 -1.92
CA LEU A 113 7.35 1.81 -2.69
C LEU A 113 7.31 0.49 -1.93
N LEU A 114 6.80 -0.55 -2.57
CA LEU A 114 6.58 -1.87 -1.98
C LEU A 114 7.20 -2.97 -2.82
N GLU A 115 7.43 -4.14 -2.21
CA GLU A 115 7.79 -5.35 -2.92
C GLU A 115 6.75 -5.71 -3.98
N TYR A 116 7.24 -6.06 -5.17
CA TYR A 116 6.42 -6.69 -6.20
C TYR A 116 6.44 -8.20 -6.01
N ILE A 117 5.26 -8.81 -5.87
CA ILE A 117 5.10 -10.25 -5.72
C ILE A 117 4.43 -10.76 -7.01
N PRO A 118 5.18 -11.46 -7.88
CA PRO A 118 4.64 -11.95 -9.13
C PRO A 118 3.55 -13.01 -8.87
N ASN A 119 2.58 -13.11 -9.78
CA ASN A 119 1.54 -14.16 -9.77
C ASN A 119 0.66 -14.21 -8.51
N MET A 120 0.62 -13.15 -7.73
CA MET A 120 -0.23 -13.04 -6.55
C MET A 120 -1.73 -13.18 -6.92
N LYS A 121 -2.44 -14.13 -6.29
CA LYS A 121 -3.85 -14.42 -6.60
C LYS A 121 -4.76 -14.09 -5.44
N GLU A 122 -5.95 -13.60 -5.74
CA GLU A 122 -7.04 -13.45 -4.77
C GLU A 122 -7.48 -14.81 -4.25
N LEU A 123 -7.52 -14.98 -2.93
CA LEU A 123 -8.21 -16.09 -2.29
C LEU A 123 -9.71 -15.81 -2.45
N LYS A 124 -10.36 -16.79 -3.07
CA LYS A 124 -11.78 -16.88 -3.34
C LYS A 124 -12.28 -18.13 -2.66
N TRP A 125 -13.58 -18.19 -2.40
CA TRP A 125 -14.21 -19.42 -1.92
C TRP A 125 -13.92 -20.64 -2.83
N THR A 126 -13.68 -20.42 -4.13
CA THR A 126 -13.33 -21.47 -5.10
C THR A 126 -11.89 -21.99 -5.01
N ASN A 127 -10.99 -21.30 -4.31
CA ASN A 127 -9.61 -21.75 -4.08
C ASN A 127 -9.29 -21.88 -2.58
N TYR A 128 -10.37 -22.10 -1.81
CA TYR A 128 -10.39 -22.39 -0.39
C TYR A 128 -9.58 -23.63 -0.07
N ASP A 129 -8.77 -23.52 0.97
CA ASP A 129 -8.02 -24.61 1.58
C ASP A 129 -7.85 -24.25 3.06
N GLU A 130 -8.02 -25.22 3.96
CA GLU A 130 -8.03 -24.98 5.41
C GLU A 130 -6.67 -24.44 5.88
N SER A 131 -5.58 -25.00 5.35
CA SER A 131 -4.22 -24.54 5.69
C SER A 131 -3.99 -23.08 5.28
N ARG A 132 -4.52 -22.67 4.12
CA ARG A 132 -4.45 -21.26 3.67
C ARG A 132 -5.24 -20.32 4.55
N MET A 133 -6.39 -20.76 5.05
CA MET A 133 -7.22 -19.95 5.95
C MET A 133 -6.59 -19.81 7.34
N GLN A 134 -6.03 -20.89 7.88
CA GLN A 134 -5.37 -20.83 9.19
C GLN A 134 -4.21 -19.85 9.16
N ASN A 135 -3.32 -20.02 8.20
CA ASN A 135 -2.21 -19.10 8.03
C ASN A 135 -2.66 -17.65 7.69
N PHE A 136 -3.83 -17.47 7.08
CA PHE A 136 -4.41 -16.15 6.88
C PHE A 136 -4.74 -15.48 8.22
N VAL A 137 -5.39 -16.22 9.11
CA VAL A 137 -5.72 -15.77 10.47
C VAL A 137 -4.43 -15.47 11.25
N ASP A 138 -3.43 -16.34 11.17
CA ASP A 138 -2.15 -16.14 11.84
C ASP A 138 -1.44 -14.87 11.34
N GLY A 139 -1.41 -14.65 10.03
CA GLY A 139 -0.87 -13.42 9.45
C GLY A 139 -1.63 -12.16 9.85
N LEU A 140 -2.95 -12.22 10.02
CA LEU A 140 -3.74 -11.10 10.55
C LEU A 140 -3.43 -10.81 12.01
N ASN A 141 -3.26 -11.85 12.84
CA ASN A 141 -2.89 -11.69 14.25
C ASN A 141 -1.54 -10.98 14.37
N GLU A 142 -0.56 -11.37 13.56
CA GLU A 142 0.77 -10.73 13.50
C GLU A 142 0.70 -9.24 13.09
N ILE A 143 -0.24 -8.88 12.20
CA ILE A 143 -0.50 -7.49 11.81
C ILE A 143 -1.15 -6.71 12.98
N HIS A 144 -2.10 -7.32 13.68
CA HIS A 144 -2.76 -6.72 14.84
C HIS A 144 -1.79 -6.53 16.01
N ASP A 145 -0.88 -7.48 16.24
CA ASP A 145 0.17 -7.41 17.26
C ASP A 145 1.16 -6.28 16.95
N ALA A 146 1.34 -5.93 15.67
CA ALA A 146 2.08 -4.75 15.24
C ALA A 146 1.29 -3.42 15.40
N LEU A 147 0.13 -3.45 16.07
CA LEU A 147 -0.77 -2.32 16.29
C LEU A 147 -1.24 -1.65 14.98
N VAL A 148 -1.40 -2.46 13.95
CA VAL A 148 -1.95 -2.04 12.66
C VAL A 148 -3.32 -2.70 12.52
N TYR A 149 -4.37 -1.89 12.51
CA TYR A 149 -5.72 -2.37 12.35
C TYR A 149 -6.21 -2.13 10.92
N HIS A 150 -6.75 -3.17 10.31
CA HIS A 150 -7.35 -3.12 8.98
C HIS A 150 -8.86 -2.92 9.12
N ASP A 151 -9.33 -1.67 9.09
CA ASP A 151 -10.70 -1.27 9.43
C ASP A 151 -11.78 -1.66 8.39
N ASP A 152 -11.44 -2.54 7.44
CA ASP A 152 -12.40 -2.95 6.42
C ASP A 152 -12.06 -4.30 5.77
N VAL A 153 -12.43 -5.40 6.43
CA VAL A 153 -12.30 -6.76 5.87
C VAL A 153 -13.66 -7.26 5.34
N PRO A 154 -14.02 -7.02 4.07
CA PRO A 154 -14.92 -7.90 3.36
C PRO A 154 -14.11 -9.15 3.00
N ALA A 155 -14.77 -10.31 3.01
CA ALA A 155 -14.24 -11.66 2.79
C ALA A 155 -13.47 -11.90 1.45
N ARG A 156 -13.13 -10.86 0.68
CA ARG A 156 -12.56 -10.90 -0.67
C ARG A 156 -11.13 -10.32 -0.78
N THR A 157 -10.52 -9.88 0.32
CA THR A 157 -9.19 -9.19 0.31
C THR A 157 -8.06 -10.09 0.80
N ILE A 158 -8.04 -11.35 0.38
CA ILE A 158 -7.04 -12.33 0.82
C ILE A 158 -6.21 -12.72 -0.41
N LEU A 159 -4.89 -12.92 -0.29
CA LEU A 159 -3.99 -13.23 -1.41
C LEU A 159 -3.12 -14.48 -1.12
N CYS A 160 -2.92 -15.37 -2.10
CA CYS A 160 -2.06 -16.57 -2.02
C CYS A 160 -1.22 -16.76 -3.29
N ASP A 161 0.02 -17.26 -3.17
CA ASP A 161 0.84 -17.78 -4.28
C ASP A 161 1.50 -19.14 -3.92
N ARG A 162 1.84 -19.94 -4.93
CA ARG A 162 2.17 -21.38 -4.85
C ARG A 162 3.57 -21.74 -4.34
N PHE A 163 4.43 -20.77 -4.03
CA PHE A 163 5.81 -21.04 -3.58
C PHE A 163 6.31 -20.10 -2.46
N LYS A 164 5.42 -19.26 -1.94
CA LYS A 164 5.67 -18.41 -0.77
C LYS A 164 4.38 -18.36 0.01
N ASP A 165 4.29 -19.22 1.01
CA ASP A 165 3.29 -19.15 2.03
C ASP A 165 3.34 -17.74 2.66
N PHE A 166 2.25 -17.00 2.41
CA PHE A 166 1.88 -15.69 2.94
C PHE A 166 2.55 -14.48 2.29
N SER A 167 1.69 -13.65 1.71
CA SER A 167 1.92 -12.23 1.50
C SER A 167 0.55 -11.58 1.57
N LEU A 168 0.10 -11.46 2.82
CA LEU A 168 -1.10 -10.74 3.16
C LEU A 168 -0.80 -9.27 3.09
N LEU A 169 -1.18 -8.68 1.97
CA LEU A 169 -1.88 -7.41 1.88
C LEU A 169 -1.92 -7.12 0.40
N ARG A 170 -3.15 -7.04 -0.13
CA ARG A 170 -3.38 -6.25 -1.33
C ARG A 170 -2.82 -4.88 -1.01
N VAL A 171 -1.77 -4.46 -1.71
CA VAL A 171 -1.39 -3.05 -1.84
C VAL A 171 -2.70 -2.31 -2.06
N SER A 172 -3.12 -1.57 -1.03
CA SER A 172 -4.53 -1.41 -0.70
C SER A 172 -5.37 -0.88 -1.88
N ASN A 173 -6.38 -1.65 -2.34
CA ASN A 173 -7.45 -1.26 -3.30
C ASN A 173 -7.41 -1.79 -4.75
N LEU A 174 -7.20 -3.08 -4.96
CA LEU A 174 -7.13 -3.66 -6.31
C LEU A 174 -8.33 -4.53 -6.75
N LEU A 175 -9.60 -4.27 -6.37
CA LEU A 175 -10.86 -4.62 -7.10
C LEU A 175 -12.12 -4.14 -6.34
N TRP A 176 -13.10 -3.65 -7.12
CA TRP A 176 -14.52 -3.30 -6.85
C TRP A 176 -14.91 -1.80 -6.74
N PRO A 177 -16.06 -1.37 -7.33
CA PRO A 177 -16.49 0.02 -7.49
C PRO A 177 -17.21 0.55 -6.25
N ALA A 178 -17.28 1.88 -6.20
CA ALA A 178 -18.09 2.71 -5.30
C ALA A 178 -17.66 2.77 -3.82
N ARG A 179 -17.17 3.96 -3.45
CA ARG A 179 -17.22 4.56 -2.10
C ARG A 179 -16.71 3.71 -0.95
N THR A 180 -15.39 3.66 -0.73
CA THR A 180 -14.86 3.51 0.64
C THR A 180 -13.41 4.02 0.73
N LEU A 181 -13.16 5.04 1.55
CA LEU A 181 -11.83 5.27 2.13
C LEU A 181 -11.49 4.05 2.97
N ARG A 182 -10.37 3.36 2.74
CA ARG A 182 -9.90 2.32 3.66
C ARG A 182 -8.54 2.72 4.19
N ILE A 183 -8.58 3.03 5.47
CA ILE A 183 -7.53 3.59 6.32
C ILE A 183 -6.94 2.43 7.12
N PHE A 184 -5.62 2.26 7.11
CA PHE A 184 -4.98 1.54 8.20
C PHE A 184 -5.10 2.41 9.44
N HIS A 185 -5.78 1.93 10.48
CA HIS A 185 -5.83 2.64 11.74
C HIS A 185 -4.65 2.20 12.61
N VAL A 186 -3.85 3.19 12.97
CA VAL A 186 -2.65 3.09 13.77
C VAL A 186 -3.13 3.37 15.19
N ARG A 187 -3.27 2.34 16.05
CA ARG A 187 -3.62 2.57 17.46
C ARG A 187 -2.48 3.35 18.12
N GLU A 188 -2.79 4.51 18.69
CA GLU A 188 -1.93 5.21 19.63
C GLU A 188 -2.30 4.75 21.04
N LEU A 189 -1.29 4.36 21.83
CA LEU A 189 -1.46 4.16 23.26
C LEU A 189 -1.39 5.54 23.91
N ASN A 190 -2.45 5.99 24.57
CA ASN A 190 -2.29 6.99 25.61
C ASN A 190 -1.53 6.34 26.78
N PRO A 191 -0.56 7.05 27.40
CA PRO A 191 0.23 6.54 28.52
C PRO A 191 -0.63 6.16 29.73
#